data_AF-A0AA97KR62-F1
#
_entry.id   AF-A0AA97KR62-F1
#
_cell.length_a   1.000
_cell.length_b   1.000
_cell.length_c   1.000
_cell.angle_alpha   90.00
_cell.angle_beta   90.00
_cell.angle_gamma   90.00
#
_symmetry.space_group_name_H-M   'P 1'
#
loop_
_entity.id
_entity.type
_entity.pdbx_description
1 polymer ?
#
loop_
_entity_poly.entity_id
_entity_poly.type
_entity_poly.pdbx_seq_one_letter_code
_entity_poly.pdbx_strand_id
1 'polypeptide(L)'
;MKAMLYLFLLLFGLLFRCYHLSEPDDVHGNDRNTNSTNQQQHSTLERECNTEVSALHKIVPYNADFAFRLYKQMSSDSDDKNIFFSPVSISTAFAMLALGAKSQTQTQIYNALAFNLSEIEENEIHKGFCQLIHKLNLPREEMLAKIGNALFLDESLKVLPTFLEDVKTLYQAETFSTNFLKPIEAKQQVNDYLKNRTYREMVNKARDFSIHMVMVLVNYVFFKDFWREKFHPLLTTEKHFIAYGNTTIKKNFMCQRTWIKFLHDEDLSCSVVEIPYSRNAVAWFILPDEGKLKDVERSLVKEDINKWRASFQYRKTDVWIPKFSLSASYDFKGSLQRLGMADVFNDHTDLSGITGKRNLRVSQDSSAKSEGLPTHPQTWNYDKTKMLSSPILSLIEECGL
;
A
#
# COMPACT_ATOMS: atom_id res chain seq x y z
N MET A 1 -25.83 -0.17 1.72
CA MET A 1 -24.68 0.70 2.05
C MET A 1 -23.79 0.08 3.14
N LYS A 2 -22.92 -0.89 2.83
CA LYS A 2 -21.94 -1.45 3.79
C LYS A 2 -20.67 -1.96 3.06
N ALA A 3 -19.83 -1.06 2.55
CA ALA A 3 -18.66 -1.44 1.73
C ALA A 3 -17.40 -0.55 1.95
N MET A 4 -17.30 0.11 3.11
CA MET A 4 -16.35 1.20 3.37
C MET A 4 -15.15 0.84 4.28
N LEU A 5 -14.79 -0.44 4.43
CA LEU A 5 -13.78 -0.88 5.41
C LEU A 5 -12.53 -1.60 4.84
N TYR A 6 -12.47 -1.90 3.55
CA TYR A 6 -11.36 -2.70 2.98
C TYR A 6 -10.08 -1.92 2.72
N LEU A 7 -10.14 -0.58 2.72
CA LEU A 7 -9.10 0.29 2.17
C LEU A 7 -7.75 0.28 2.91
N PHE A 8 -7.67 -0.28 4.12
CA PHE A 8 -6.53 -0.02 5.01
C PHE A 8 -5.43 -1.08 5.05
N LEU A 9 -5.77 -2.38 5.12
CA LEU A 9 -4.83 -3.48 4.81
C LEU A 9 -4.24 -3.31 3.40
N LEU A 10 -5.07 -2.78 2.49
CA LEU A 10 -4.70 -2.43 1.13
C LEU A 10 -3.69 -1.27 1.06
N LEU A 11 -3.77 -0.28 1.96
CA LEU A 11 -2.81 0.82 2.01
C LEU A 11 -1.49 0.39 2.64
N PHE A 12 -1.49 -0.30 3.80
CA PHE A 12 -0.27 -0.74 4.49
C PHE A 12 -0.50 -1.98 5.37
N GLY A 13 0.41 -2.94 5.30
CA GLY A 13 0.41 -4.14 6.15
C GLY A 13 1.49 -4.11 7.24
N LEU A 14 1.11 -4.41 8.48
CA LEU A 14 2.00 -4.61 9.64
C LEU A 14 1.43 -5.67 10.58
N LEU A 15 2.22 -6.70 10.88
CA LEU A 15 1.97 -7.64 11.98
C LEU A 15 3.02 -7.39 13.07
N PHE A 16 2.61 -7.34 14.34
CA PHE A 16 3.52 -7.15 15.48
C PHE A 16 3.43 -8.34 16.45
N ARG A 17 4.59 -8.71 17.01
CA ARG A 17 4.85 -9.98 17.70
C ARG A 17 4.92 -9.71 19.23
N CYS A 18 3.91 -10.07 20.06
CA CYS A 18 3.82 -9.76 21.52
C CYS A 18 2.68 -10.51 22.27
N TYR A 19 2.52 -10.32 23.60
CA TYR A 19 1.43 -10.87 24.48
C TYR A 19 0.94 -9.91 25.58
N HIS A 20 -0.30 -10.10 26.08
CA HIS A 20 -0.65 -9.81 27.49
C HIS A 20 -1.98 -10.44 28.00
N LEU A 21 -2.09 -10.69 29.31
CA LEU A 21 -3.31 -11.07 30.05
C LEU A 21 -4.21 -9.85 30.39
N SER A 22 -5.47 -10.07 30.81
CA SER A 22 -6.49 -9.04 31.10
C SER A 22 -7.47 -9.43 32.23
N GLU A 23 -8.05 -8.44 32.93
CA GLU A 23 -9.28 -8.51 33.78
C GLU A 23 -9.87 -7.08 33.99
N PRO A 24 -11.13 -6.85 34.47
CA PRO A 24 -12.11 -6.17 33.59
C PRO A 24 -12.90 -4.96 34.18
N ASP A 25 -14.00 -4.59 33.48
CA ASP A 25 -15.25 -3.89 33.91
C ASP A 25 -15.51 -2.39 33.56
N ASP A 26 -16.65 -2.16 32.87
CA ASP A 26 -17.73 -1.12 32.95
C ASP A 26 -17.47 0.40 32.78
N VAL A 27 -18.37 1.32 32.36
CA VAL A 27 -19.60 1.43 31.49
C VAL A 27 -19.95 2.97 31.50
N HIS A 28 -20.62 3.73 30.61
CA HIS A 28 -21.37 3.72 29.32
C HIS A 28 -20.96 5.02 28.53
N GLY A 29 -21.55 5.57 27.44
CA GLY A 29 -22.62 5.18 26.50
C GLY A 29 -23.50 6.38 26.00
N ASN A 30 -23.79 6.47 24.69
CA ASN A 30 -24.82 7.32 23.99
C ASN A 30 -24.65 8.88 23.91
N ASP A 31 -25.15 9.64 22.90
CA ASP A 31 -25.80 9.34 21.59
C ASP A 31 -25.76 10.54 20.57
N ARG A 32 -25.92 10.24 19.26
CA ARG A 32 -26.51 10.99 18.09
C ARG A 32 -26.21 12.48 17.69
N ASN A 33 -25.88 12.61 16.37
CA ASN A 33 -26.40 13.57 15.34
C ASN A 33 -25.98 15.07 15.34
N THR A 34 -26.09 15.94 14.29
CA THR A 34 -26.23 15.95 12.79
C THR A 34 -25.98 17.42 12.28
N ASN A 35 -25.94 17.91 11.01
CA ASN A 35 -26.27 17.37 9.67
C ASN A 35 -25.53 18.09 8.47
N SER A 36 -25.92 17.68 7.24
CA SER A 36 -25.81 18.24 5.86
C SER A 36 -26.19 19.73 5.64
N THR A 37 -26.03 20.41 4.48
CA THR A 37 -25.70 20.02 3.07
C THR A 37 -25.15 21.22 2.26
N ASN A 38 -24.31 21.02 1.22
CA ASN A 38 -24.50 21.53 -0.16
C ASN A 38 -23.26 21.35 -1.07
N GLN A 39 -23.46 20.80 -2.28
CA GLN A 39 -22.53 20.79 -3.41
C GLN A 39 -23.33 20.86 -4.72
N GLN A 40 -22.97 21.75 -5.66
CA GLN A 40 -23.56 21.76 -7.01
C GLN A 40 -22.71 22.55 -8.02
N GLN A 41 -21.71 21.90 -8.63
CA GLN A 41 -21.05 22.37 -9.88
C GLN A 41 -20.07 21.37 -10.53
N HIS A 42 -19.69 20.28 -9.85
CA HIS A 42 -18.69 19.31 -10.34
C HIS A 42 -19.25 18.19 -11.27
N SER A 43 -20.55 18.23 -11.54
CA SER A 43 -21.39 17.06 -11.84
C SER A 43 -21.36 16.48 -13.26
N THR A 44 -20.53 17.02 -14.17
CA THR A 44 -20.45 16.56 -15.56
C THR A 44 -19.37 15.49 -15.76
N LEU A 45 -18.22 15.62 -15.09
CA LEU A 45 -17.10 14.66 -15.18
C LEU A 45 -17.25 13.44 -14.26
N GLU A 46 -18.15 13.51 -13.27
CA GLU A 46 -18.32 12.46 -12.26
C GLU A 46 -19.15 11.26 -12.77
N ARG A 47 -19.84 11.38 -13.91
CA ARG A 47 -20.88 10.43 -14.33
C ARG A 47 -20.37 9.05 -14.71
N GLU A 48 -19.27 8.96 -15.45
CA GLU A 48 -18.68 7.68 -15.89
C GLU A 48 -18.15 6.84 -14.71
N CYS A 49 -17.87 7.49 -13.59
CA CYS A 49 -17.33 6.91 -12.37
C CYS A 49 -18.43 6.43 -11.38
N ASN A 50 -19.65 6.97 -11.45
CA ASN A 50 -20.63 6.95 -10.35
C ASN A 50 -21.89 6.08 -10.60
N THR A 51 -21.83 5.05 -11.44
CA THR A 51 -22.98 4.13 -11.63
C THR A 51 -22.54 2.67 -11.65
N GLU A 52 -23.48 1.80 -11.24
CA GLU A 52 -23.30 0.37 -10.92
C GLU A 52 -22.53 0.08 -9.63
N VAL A 53 -22.43 -1.20 -9.26
CA VAL A 53 -21.72 -1.66 -8.06
C VAL A 53 -20.23 -1.39 -8.23
N SER A 54 -19.81 -0.21 -7.77
CA SER A 54 -18.46 0.37 -7.86
C SER A 54 -17.38 -0.70 -8.04
N ALA A 55 -16.76 -0.72 -9.23
CA ALA A 55 -15.70 -1.66 -9.64
C ALA A 55 -14.55 -1.74 -8.61
N LEU A 56 -14.32 -0.68 -7.83
CA LEU A 56 -13.51 -0.68 -6.61
C LEU A 56 -13.79 -1.89 -5.69
N HIS A 57 -15.06 -2.24 -5.47
CA HIS A 57 -15.47 -3.37 -4.65
C HIS A 57 -15.20 -4.73 -5.30
N LYS A 58 -15.15 -4.78 -6.64
CA LYS A 58 -14.75 -5.97 -7.40
C LYS A 58 -13.23 -6.20 -7.31
N ILE A 59 -12.42 -5.14 -7.35
CA ILE A 59 -10.94 -5.26 -7.22
C ILE A 59 -10.44 -5.43 -5.78
N VAL A 60 -11.23 -5.04 -4.77
CA VAL A 60 -10.89 -5.12 -3.34
C VAL A 60 -10.44 -6.51 -2.86
N PRO A 61 -11.16 -7.63 -3.12
CA PRO A 61 -10.73 -8.95 -2.65
C PRO A 61 -9.43 -9.42 -3.33
N TYR A 62 -9.21 -9.11 -4.61
CA TYR A 62 -7.98 -9.46 -5.32
C TYR A 62 -6.76 -8.69 -4.79
N ASN A 63 -6.88 -7.38 -4.57
CA ASN A 63 -5.81 -6.59 -3.95
C ASN A 63 -5.49 -7.08 -2.52
N ALA A 64 -6.48 -7.61 -1.79
CA ALA A 64 -6.27 -8.20 -0.46
C ALA A 64 -5.58 -9.57 -0.55
N ASP A 65 -5.96 -10.42 -1.51
CA ASP A 65 -5.27 -11.67 -1.82
C ASP A 65 -3.78 -11.44 -2.13
N PHE A 66 -3.52 -10.47 -3.01
CA PHE A 66 -2.17 -10.03 -3.36
C PHE A 66 -1.38 -9.55 -2.14
N ALA A 67 -2.00 -8.79 -1.22
CA ALA A 67 -1.36 -8.35 0.01
C ALA A 67 -0.85 -9.52 0.86
N PHE A 68 -1.68 -10.55 1.10
CA PHE A 68 -1.28 -11.72 1.90
C PHE A 68 -0.31 -12.63 1.14
N ARG A 69 -0.49 -12.83 -0.17
CA ARG A 69 0.44 -13.59 -1.01
C ARG A 69 1.83 -12.96 -1.03
N LEU A 70 1.93 -11.65 -1.25
CA LEU A 70 3.21 -10.94 -1.23
C LEU A 70 3.82 -10.92 0.18
N TYR A 71 3.02 -10.71 1.22
CA TYR A 71 3.50 -10.78 2.60
C TYR A 71 4.13 -12.15 2.93
N LYS A 72 3.49 -13.26 2.53
CA LYS A 72 4.03 -14.62 2.72
C LYS A 72 5.34 -14.85 1.96
N GLN A 73 5.46 -14.31 0.75
CA GLN A 73 6.73 -14.36 0.01
C GLN A 73 7.84 -13.56 0.71
N MET A 74 7.51 -12.37 1.25
CA MET A 74 8.48 -11.53 1.95
C MET A 74 8.87 -12.09 3.32
N SER A 75 7.95 -12.72 4.06
CA SER A 75 8.24 -13.34 5.36
C SER A 75 9.10 -14.60 5.26
N SER A 76 9.09 -15.25 4.10
CA SER A 76 9.97 -16.38 3.78
C SER A 76 11.39 -15.93 3.41
N ASP A 77 11.55 -14.76 2.80
CA ASP A 77 12.86 -14.18 2.40
C ASP A 77 13.53 -13.36 3.50
N SER A 78 12.74 -12.79 4.43
CA SER A 78 13.28 -12.00 5.52
C SER A 78 13.90 -12.90 6.59
N ASP A 79 15.16 -12.65 6.96
CA ASP A 79 15.83 -13.27 8.13
C ASP A 79 15.21 -12.77 9.46
N ASP A 80 13.92 -13.02 9.64
CA ASP A 80 13.06 -12.54 10.73
C ASP A 80 13.15 -11.01 11.00
N LYS A 81 13.37 -10.26 9.91
CA LYS A 81 13.41 -8.79 9.86
C LYS A 81 12.00 -8.19 9.77
N ASN A 82 11.83 -6.93 10.19
CA ASN A 82 10.55 -6.22 10.08
C ASN A 82 10.06 -6.12 8.63
N ILE A 83 8.75 -6.31 8.42
CA ILE A 83 8.09 -6.24 7.11
C ILE A 83 7.15 -5.03 7.05
N PHE A 84 7.32 -4.17 6.04
CA PHE A 84 6.41 -3.03 5.79
C PHE A 84 6.31 -2.67 4.31
N PHE A 85 5.12 -2.76 3.72
CA PHE A 85 4.89 -2.32 2.34
C PHE A 85 3.46 -1.86 2.12
N SER A 86 3.19 -1.30 0.94
CA SER A 86 1.88 -0.85 0.51
C SER A 86 1.37 -1.71 -0.65
N PRO A 87 0.46 -2.67 -0.41
CA PRO A 87 -0.09 -3.53 -1.46
C PRO A 87 -0.71 -2.73 -2.61
N VAL A 88 -1.50 -1.68 -2.31
CA VAL A 88 -2.10 -0.81 -3.32
C VAL A 88 -1.06 -0.01 -4.10
N SER A 89 0.02 0.46 -3.48
CA SER A 89 1.07 1.20 -4.21
C SER A 89 1.70 0.31 -5.30
N ILE A 90 2.01 -0.94 -4.93
CA ILE A 90 2.58 -1.95 -5.84
C ILE A 90 1.54 -2.37 -6.89
N SER A 91 0.34 -2.75 -6.47
CA SER A 91 -0.70 -3.24 -7.38
C SER A 91 -1.19 -2.16 -8.34
N THR A 92 -1.21 -0.89 -7.94
CA THR A 92 -1.53 0.24 -8.84
C THR A 92 -0.44 0.43 -9.88
N ALA A 93 0.84 0.38 -9.48
CA ALA A 93 1.96 0.52 -10.41
C ALA A 93 1.97 -0.58 -11.48
N PHE A 94 1.84 -1.84 -11.06
CA PHE A 94 1.85 -2.97 -12.00
C PHE A 94 0.55 -3.10 -12.81
N ALA A 95 -0.62 -2.75 -12.26
CA ALA A 95 -1.85 -2.67 -13.06
C ALA A 95 -1.83 -1.50 -14.05
N MET A 96 -1.09 -0.41 -13.78
CA MET A 96 -0.86 0.66 -14.76
C MET A 96 0.11 0.21 -15.87
N LEU A 97 1.14 -0.55 -15.51
CA LEU A 97 2.04 -1.19 -16.48
C LEU A 97 1.32 -2.22 -17.37
N ALA A 98 0.30 -2.92 -16.83
CA ALA A 98 -0.48 -3.92 -17.56
C ALA A 98 -1.18 -3.37 -18.82
N LEU A 99 -1.55 -2.09 -18.84
CA LEU A 99 -2.09 -1.41 -20.05
C LEU A 99 -1.10 -1.50 -21.23
N GLY A 100 0.20 -1.33 -20.94
CA GLY A 100 1.30 -1.39 -21.89
C GLY A 100 1.82 -2.81 -22.15
N ALA A 101 1.58 -3.75 -21.23
CA ALA A 101 1.89 -5.16 -21.43
C ALA A 101 0.90 -5.83 -22.38
N LYS A 102 1.32 -6.89 -23.07
CA LYS A 102 0.48 -7.76 -23.92
C LYS A 102 0.80 -9.23 -23.66
N SER A 103 0.03 -10.13 -24.26
CA SER A 103 0.29 -11.58 -24.30
C SER A 103 0.51 -12.19 -22.89
N GLN A 104 1.46 -13.13 -22.76
CA GLN A 104 1.80 -13.79 -21.50
C GLN A 104 2.27 -12.81 -20.42
N THR A 105 2.99 -11.74 -20.78
CA THR A 105 3.45 -10.71 -19.83
C THR A 105 2.28 -10.01 -19.14
N GLN A 106 1.23 -9.63 -19.89
CA GLN A 106 0.01 -9.04 -19.34
C GLN A 106 -0.71 -10.03 -18.41
N THR A 107 -0.87 -11.28 -18.86
CA THR A 107 -1.53 -12.37 -18.12
C THR A 107 -0.81 -12.67 -16.79
N GLN A 108 0.53 -12.73 -16.81
CA GLN A 108 1.36 -12.91 -15.62
C GLN A 108 1.20 -11.77 -14.61
N ILE A 109 1.13 -10.51 -15.07
CA ILE A 109 0.93 -9.36 -14.18
C ILE A 109 -0.41 -9.47 -13.45
N TYR A 110 -1.52 -9.72 -14.15
CA TYR A 110 -2.83 -9.85 -13.49
C TYR A 110 -2.88 -11.04 -12.51
N ASN A 111 -2.37 -12.22 -12.91
CA ASN A 111 -2.35 -13.41 -12.05
C ASN A 111 -1.49 -13.24 -10.79
N ALA A 112 -0.37 -12.53 -10.88
CA ALA A 112 0.49 -12.22 -9.74
C ALA A 112 -0.15 -11.18 -8.80
N LEU A 113 -0.89 -10.21 -9.35
CA LEU A 113 -1.78 -9.29 -8.62
C LEU A 113 -3.13 -9.95 -8.21
N ALA A 114 -3.22 -11.28 -8.32
CA ALA A 114 -4.35 -12.13 -7.95
C ALA A 114 -5.66 -11.98 -8.73
N PHE A 115 -5.72 -11.16 -9.78
CA PHE A 115 -6.92 -11.05 -10.62
C PHE A 115 -7.11 -12.30 -11.47
N ASN A 116 -8.28 -12.95 -11.35
CA ASN A 116 -8.69 -14.01 -12.28
C ASN A 116 -9.46 -13.40 -13.46
N LEU A 117 -8.86 -13.39 -14.65
CA LEU A 117 -9.50 -12.88 -15.88
C LEU A 117 -10.70 -13.72 -16.35
N SER A 118 -10.98 -14.87 -15.71
CA SER A 118 -12.22 -15.64 -15.90
C SER A 118 -13.39 -15.13 -15.03
N GLU A 119 -13.12 -14.26 -14.05
CA GLU A 119 -14.09 -13.74 -13.07
C GLU A 119 -14.27 -12.21 -13.14
N ILE A 120 -13.29 -11.47 -13.68
CA ILE A 120 -13.33 -10.01 -13.81
C ILE A 120 -12.65 -9.54 -15.11
N GLU A 121 -13.32 -8.64 -15.84
CA GLU A 121 -12.79 -8.05 -17.08
C GLU A 121 -11.67 -7.03 -16.80
N GLU A 122 -10.70 -6.90 -17.71
CA GLU A 122 -9.60 -5.92 -17.61
C GLU A 122 -10.12 -4.48 -17.43
N ASN A 123 -11.18 -4.11 -18.14
CA ASN A 123 -11.87 -2.83 -18.00
C ASN A 123 -12.35 -2.57 -16.56
N GLU A 124 -12.92 -3.60 -15.89
CA GLU A 124 -13.37 -3.47 -14.51
C GLU A 124 -12.21 -3.43 -13.51
N ILE A 125 -11.09 -4.10 -13.79
CA ILE A 125 -9.85 -3.95 -13.02
C ILE A 125 -9.42 -2.47 -13.06
N HIS A 126 -9.33 -1.88 -14.25
CA HIS A 126 -8.85 -0.51 -14.42
C HIS A 126 -9.85 0.56 -13.94
N LYS A 127 -11.15 0.40 -14.19
CA LYS A 127 -12.23 1.23 -13.60
C LYS A 127 -12.22 1.14 -12.06
N GLY A 128 -11.87 -0.02 -11.50
CA GLY A 128 -11.64 -0.21 -10.08
C GLY A 128 -10.47 0.59 -9.53
N PHE A 129 -9.32 0.59 -10.22
CA PHE A 129 -8.16 1.41 -9.84
C PHE A 129 -8.43 2.91 -9.99
N CYS A 130 -9.14 3.34 -11.03
CA CYS A 130 -9.59 4.73 -11.18
C CYS A 130 -10.44 5.19 -9.98
N GLN A 131 -11.45 4.39 -9.62
CA GLN A 131 -12.29 4.65 -8.44
C GLN A 131 -11.49 4.61 -7.12
N LEU A 132 -10.50 3.73 -6.99
CA LEU A 132 -9.59 3.67 -5.84
C LEU A 132 -8.77 4.96 -5.70
N ILE A 133 -8.11 5.37 -6.78
CA ILE A 133 -7.24 6.54 -6.86
C ILE A 133 -8.03 7.81 -6.56
N HIS A 134 -9.17 8.00 -7.24
CA HIS A 134 -10.07 9.13 -6.99
C HIS A 134 -10.51 9.18 -5.52
N LYS A 135 -10.98 8.07 -4.95
CA LYS A 135 -11.50 7.99 -3.58
C LYS A 135 -10.44 8.22 -2.50
N LEU A 136 -9.19 7.85 -2.76
CA LEU A 136 -8.02 8.16 -1.94
C LEU A 136 -7.61 9.63 -2.05
N ASN A 137 -7.73 10.22 -3.25
CA ASN A 137 -7.35 11.61 -3.54
C ASN A 137 -8.41 12.67 -3.20
N LEU A 138 -9.64 12.27 -2.88
CA LEU A 138 -10.69 13.16 -2.38
C LEU A 138 -10.20 13.97 -1.16
N PRO A 139 -10.26 15.32 -1.19
CA PRO A 139 -9.92 16.15 -0.05
C PRO A 139 -10.77 15.80 1.18
N ARG A 140 -10.12 15.60 2.32
CA ARG A 140 -10.75 15.27 3.60
C ARG A 140 -10.04 16.05 4.69
N GLU A 141 -10.81 16.73 5.52
CA GLU A 141 -10.28 17.40 6.70
C GLU A 141 -9.66 16.37 7.66
N GLU A 142 -8.56 16.75 8.30
CA GLU A 142 -7.78 16.00 9.30
C GLU A 142 -7.06 14.72 8.82
N MET A 143 -7.57 14.00 7.80
CA MET A 143 -6.92 12.81 7.22
C MET A 143 -6.23 13.14 5.88
N LEU A 144 -4.90 13.16 5.88
CA LEU A 144 -4.09 13.37 4.66
C LEU A 144 -3.66 12.02 4.06
N ALA A 145 -4.54 11.44 3.25
CA ALA A 145 -4.20 10.36 2.33
C ALA A 145 -3.89 10.94 0.93
N LYS A 146 -2.90 10.38 0.23
CA LYS A 146 -2.60 10.73 -1.16
C LYS A 146 -2.02 9.53 -1.90
N ILE A 147 -2.49 9.32 -3.13
CA ILE A 147 -1.87 8.43 -4.10
C ILE A 147 -1.62 9.21 -5.39
N GLY A 148 -0.53 8.94 -6.09
CA GLY A 148 -0.29 9.54 -7.39
C GLY A 148 0.61 8.70 -8.26
N ASN A 149 0.49 8.95 -9.57
CA ASN A 149 1.19 8.25 -10.62
C ASN A 149 1.88 9.28 -11.52
N ALA A 150 3.05 8.95 -12.05
CA ALA A 150 3.71 9.75 -13.07
C ALA A 150 4.55 8.89 -14.01
N LEU A 151 4.67 9.35 -15.25
CA LEU A 151 5.59 8.82 -16.26
C LEU A 151 6.63 9.90 -16.60
N PHE A 152 7.89 9.54 -16.47
CA PHE A 152 9.03 10.31 -16.97
C PHE A 152 9.51 9.62 -18.24
N LEU A 153 9.49 10.32 -19.37
CA LEU A 153 9.64 9.75 -20.71
C LEU A 153 10.80 10.41 -21.45
N ASP A 154 11.63 9.63 -22.13
CA ASP A 154 12.66 10.19 -23.01
C ASP A 154 12.05 10.81 -24.27
N GLU A 155 12.64 11.90 -24.75
CA GLU A 155 12.16 12.62 -25.94
C GLU A 155 12.28 11.80 -27.23
N SER A 156 13.13 10.76 -27.24
CA SER A 156 13.21 9.78 -28.33
C SER A 156 12.10 8.72 -28.30
N LEU A 157 11.45 8.49 -27.15
CA LEU A 157 10.53 7.38 -26.95
C LEU A 157 9.14 7.64 -27.57
N LYS A 158 8.86 6.98 -28.69
CA LYS A 158 7.57 7.06 -29.38
C LYS A 158 6.51 6.20 -28.70
N VAL A 159 5.91 6.75 -27.65
CA VAL A 159 4.79 6.12 -26.91
C VAL A 159 3.48 6.20 -27.71
N LEU A 160 2.66 5.17 -27.66
CA LEU A 160 1.34 5.10 -28.29
C LEU A 160 0.35 6.08 -27.62
N PRO A 161 -0.41 6.88 -28.38
CA PRO A 161 -1.37 7.84 -27.82
C PRO A 161 -2.46 7.21 -26.93
N THR A 162 -2.86 5.97 -27.23
CA THR A 162 -3.83 5.22 -26.42
C THR A 162 -3.31 4.99 -25.01
N PHE A 163 -2.09 4.43 -24.86
CA PHE A 163 -1.47 4.18 -23.57
C PHE A 163 -1.31 5.47 -22.75
N LEU A 164 -0.95 6.59 -23.38
CA LEU A 164 -0.87 7.89 -22.72
C LEU A 164 -2.21 8.40 -22.20
N GLU A 165 -3.30 8.22 -22.96
CA GLU A 165 -4.64 8.63 -22.51
C GLU A 165 -5.19 7.65 -21.45
N ASP A 166 -4.92 6.35 -21.56
CA ASP A 166 -5.33 5.33 -20.58
C ASP A 166 -4.70 5.58 -19.21
N VAL A 167 -3.37 5.81 -19.11
CA VAL A 167 -2.73 6.12 -17.82
C VAL A 167 -3.18 7.47 -17.25
N LYS A 168 -3.48 8.45 -18.11
CA LYS A 168 -3.96 9.77 -17.72
C LYS A 168 -5.38 9.72 -17.16
N THR A 169 -6.29 9.00 -17.83
CA THR A 169 -7.72 8.91 -17.45
C THR A 169 -7.95 7.91 -16.31
N LEU A 170 -7.42 6.69 -16.42
CA LEU A 170 -7.68 5.59 -15.48
C LEU A 170 -6.80 5.68 -14.23
N TYR A 171 -5.58 6.24 -14.34
CA TYR A 171 -4.61 6.29 -13.24
C TYR A 171 -4.24 7.70 -12.76
N GLN A 172 -4.78 8.76 -13.36
CA GLN A 172 -4.42 10.16 -13.06
C GLN A 172 -2.92 10.42 -13.19
N ALA A 173 -2.25 9.74 -14.13
CA ALA A 173 -0.80 9.82 -14.30
C ALA A 173 -0.36 11.14 -14.94
N GLU A 174 0.63 11.79 -14.33
CA GLU A 174 1.28 12.98 -14.88
C GLU A 174 2.43 12.58 -15.83
N THR A 175 2.54 13.23 -17.00
CA THR A 175 3.60 12.92 -17.98
C THR A 175 4.65 14.03 -18.05
N PHE A 176 5.93 13.67 -17.95
CA PHE A 176 7.07 14.58 -18.03
C PHE A 176 8.06 14.15 -19.12
N SER A 177 8.61 15.11 -19.86
CA SER A 177 9.84 14.90 -20.64
C SER A 177 11.04 14.81 -19.69
N THR A 178 11.94 13.87 -19.94
CA THR A 178 13.14 13.60 -19.15
C THR A 178 14.27 13.10 -20.04
N ASN A 179 15.41 13.80 -20.04
CA ASN A 179 16.59 13.37 -20.78
C ASN A 179 17.40 12.35 -19.97
N PHE A 180 17.30 11.06 -20.31
CA PHE A 180 17.97 9.99 -19.55
C PHE A 180 19.46 9.83 -19.88
N LEU A 181 19.96 10.43 -20.97
CA LEU A 181 21.40 10.57 -21.22
C LEU A 181 22.08 11.44 -20.13
N LYS A 182 21.30 12.18 -19.34
CA LYS A 182 21.72 12.88 -18.12
C LYS A 182 21.12 12.24 -16.85
N PRO A 183 21.56 11.05 -16.44
CA PRO A 183 20.89 10.28 -15.37
C PRO A 183 20.85 11.01 -14.02
N ILE A 184 21.80 11.90 -13.73
CA ILE A 184 21.81 12.72 -12.50
C ILE A 184 20.69 13.78 -12.52
N GLU A 185 20.52 14.48 -13.64
CA GLU A 185 19.45 15.49 -13.80
C GLU A 185 18.06 14.80 -13.82
N ALA A 186 17.93 13.67 -14.51
CA ALA A 186 16.72 12.83 -14.51
C ALA A 186 16.37 12.31 -13.10
N LYS A 187 17.35 11.79 -12.35
CA LYS A 187 17.18 11.37 -10.95
C LYS A 187 16.73 12.53 -10.07
N GLN A 188 17.26 13.73 -10.28
CA GLN A 188 16.83 14.92 -9.54
C GLN A 188 15.40 15.33 -9.90
N GLN A 189 15.02 15.32 -11.18
CA GLN A 189 13.65 15.63 -11.63
C GLN A 189 12.60 14.74 -10.96
N VAL A 190 12.84 13.42 -10.90
CA VAL A 190 11.95 12.46 -10.20
C VAL A 190 11.90 12.72 -8.69
N ASN A 191 13.05 13.03 -8.06
CA ASN A 191 13.10 13.33 -6.63
C ASN A 191 12.39 14.65 -6.26
N ASP A 192 12.55 15.71 -7.05
CA ASP A 192 11.86 16.98 -6.83
C ASP A 192 10.35 16.87 -7.12
N TYR A 193 9.93 16.06 -8.10
CA TYR A 193 8.52 15.69 -8.28
C TYR A 193 7.93 15.02 -7.03
N LEU A 194 8.55 13.94 -6.56
CA LEU A 194 8.11 13.20 -5.36
C LEU A 194 8.03 14.12 -4.14
N LYS A 195 9.08 14.92 -3.91
CA LYS A 195 9.19 15.90 -2.82
C LYS A 195 8.09 16.96 -2.88
N ASN A 196 7.76 17.47 -4.06
CA ASN A 196 6.70 18.47 -4.21
C ASN A 196 5.31 17.86 -4.04
N ARG A 197 5.04 16.69 -4.64
CA ARG A 197 3.73 16.01 -4.58
C ARG A 197 3.42 15.35 -3.23
N THR A 198 4.42 15.08 -2.40
CA THR A 198 4.26 14.47 -1.07
C THR A 198 4.45 15.46 0.08
N TYR A 199 4.35 16.77 -0.16
CA TYR A 199 4.52 17.81 0.87
C TYR A 199 5.88 17.74 1.60
N ARG A 200 6.94 17.40 0.86
CA ARG A 200 8.32 17.12 1.32
C ARG A 200 8.50 15.88 2.18
N GLU A 201 7.51 14.97 2.23
CA GLU A 201 7.61 13.74 3.03
C GLU A 201 8.42 12.62 2.32
N MET A 202 8.49 12.62 0.98
CA MET A 202 9.40 11.78 0.19
C MET A 202 10.52 12.62 -0.45
N VAL A 203 11.68 12.68 0.21
CA VAL A 203 12.91 13.32 -0.30
C VAL A 203 13.95 12.24 -0.61
N ASN A 204 14.66 12.38 -1.74
CA ASN A 204 15.78 11.53 -2.16
C ASN A 204 15.46 10.03 -2.08
N LYS A 205 14.43 9.61 -2.82
CA LYS A 205 13.91 8.23 -2.88
C LYS A 205 14.17 7.49 -4.19
N ALA A 206 14.52 8.20 -5.27
CA ALA A 206 14.90 7.55 -6.52
C ALA A 206 16.30 6.92 -6.46
N ARG A 207 16.45 5.75 -7.11
CA ARG A 207 17.77 5.14 -7.37
C ARG A 207 18.58 5.97 -8.36
N ASP A 208 19.84 5.58 -8.52
CA ASP A 208 20.64 5.98 -9.67
C ASP A 208 20.02 5.40 -10.96
N PHE A 209 20.08 6.18 -12.04
CA PHE A 209 19.51 5.83 -13.34
C PHE A 209 20.63 5.47 -14.32
N SER A 210 20.34 4.58 -15.28
CA SER A 210 21.26 4.22 -16.36
C SER A 210 21.00 5.11 -17.58
N ILE A 211 22.00 5.27 -18.46
CA ILE A 211 21.85 5.95 -19.76
C ILE A 211 21.01 5.14 -20.78
N HIS A 212 20.54 3.94 -20.38
CA HIS A 212 19.72 3.05 -21.20
C HIS A 212 18.24 3.11 -20.81
N MET A 213 17.89 3.83 -19.73
CA MET A 213 16.51 4.10 -19.37
C MET A 213 15.87 5.02 -20.40
N VAL A 214 14.65 4.71 -20.81
CA VAL A 214 13.84 5.51 -21.73
C VAL A 214 12.51 5.93 -21.11
N MET A 215 12.14 5.30 -19.99
CA MET A 215 10.91 5.56 -19.26
C MET A 215 11.08 5.21 -17.78
N VAL A 216 10.50 6.01 -16.89
CA VAL A 216 10.34 5.67 -15.46
C VAL A 216 8.88 5.87 -15.07
N LEU A 217 8.23 4.76 -14.70
CA LEU A 217 6.90 4.75 -14.11
C LEU A 217 7.01 4.88 -12.59
N VAL A 218 6.38 5.92 -12.05
CA VAL A 218 6.37 6.25 -10.62
C VAL A 218 4.97 6.05 -10.05
N ASN A 219 4.86 5.31 -8.94
CA ASN A 219 3.71 5.36 -8.03
C ASN A 219 4.18 5.72 -6.62
N TYR A 220 3.42 6.56 -5.92
CA TYR A 220 3.65 6.86 -4.51
C TYR A 220 2.35 6.83 -3.70
N VAL A 221 2.44 6.38 -2.44
CA VAL A 221 1.35 6.40 -1.46
C VAL A 221 1.81 7.05 -0.17
N PHE A 222 1.04 8.03 0.29
CA PHE A 222 1.21 8.69 1.58
C PHE A 222 -0.08 8.60 2.39
N PHE A 223 0.07 8.38 3.70
CA PHE A 223 -1.03 8.44 4.65
C PHE A 223 -0.60 9.09 5.97
N LYS A 224 -1.45 9.96 6.51
CA LYS A 224 -1.29 10.56 7.82
C LYS A 224 -2.68 10.87 8.39
N ASP A 225 -3.00 10.27 9.52
CA ASP A 225 -4.26 10.47 10.23
C ASP A 225 -4.03 10.37 11.74
N PHE A 226 -4.87 11.07 12.48
CA PHE A 226 -4.92 11.03 13.93
C PHE A 226 -5.67 9.78 14.39
N TRP A 227 -5.32 9.25 15.56
CA TRP A 227 -6.20 8.26 16.21
C TRP A 227 -7.53 8.93 16.56
N ARG A 228 -8.65 8.18 16.49
CA ARG A 228 -9.95 8.71 16.89
C ARG A 228 -9.98 9.04 18.38
N GLU A 229 -9.49 8.08 19.16
CA GLU A 229 -9.17 8.23 20.58
C GLU A 229 -7.65 8.26 20.67
N LYS A 230 -7.10 9.41 21.11
CA LYS A 230 -5.66 9.65 21.17
C LYS A 230 -5.13 9.15 22.51
N PHE A 231 -4.03 8.41 22.48
CA PHE A 231 -3.32 7.99 23.69
C PHE A 231 -2.84 9.23 24.45
N HIS A 232 -3.00 9.25 25.77
CA HIS A 232 -2.55 10.38 26.57
C HIS A 232 -1.02 10.33 26.73
N PRO A 233 -0.26 11.39 26.37
CA PRO A 233 1.20 11.31 26.33
C PRO A 233 1.82 11.02 27.70
N LEU A 234 1.25 11.52 28.80
CA LEU A 234 1.73 11.26 30.16
C LEU A 234 1.48 9.81 30.65
N LEU A 235 0.68 9.01 29.93
CA LEU A 235 0.49 7.58 30.19
C LEU A 235 1.44 6.71 29.35
N THR A 236 2.33 7.31 28.57
CA THR A 236 3.37 6.58 27.83
C THR A 236 4.49 6.17 28.78
N THR A 237 4.69 4.86 28.96
CA THR A 237 5.65 4.30 29.93
C THR A 237 6.64 3.35 29.27
N GLU A 238 7.88 3.28 29.76
CA GLU A 238 8.83 2.27 29.29
C GLU A 238 8.41 0.87 29.78
N LYS A 239 8.38 -0.09 28.86
CA LYS A 239 8.17 -1.52 29.12
C LYS A 239 9.11 -2.36 28.26
N HIS A 240 9.20 -3.65 28.60
CA HIS A 240 9.88 -4.65 27.79
C HIS A 240 9.06 -4.99 26.53
N PHE A 241 9.75 -5.15 25.42
CA PHE A 241 9.26 -5.65 24.14
C PHE A 241 10.12 -6.85 23.75
N ILE A 242 9.51 -7.98 23.45
CA ILE A 242 10.22 -9.20 23.05
C ILE A 242 10.41 -9.14 21.53
N ALA A 243 11.63 -8.79 21.10
CA ALA A 243 12.01 -8.88 19.70
C ALA A 243 12.30 -10.35 19.32
N TYR A 244 12.49 -10.59 18.02
CA TYR A 244 12.82 -11.93 17.53
C TYR A 244 14.12 -12.49 18.15
N GLY A 245 14.26 -13.82 18.13
CA GLY A 245 15.32 -14.52 18.86
C GLY A 245 15.19 -14.41 20.39
N ASN A 246 13.97 -14.13 20.89
CA ASN A 246 13.67 -13.86 22.30
C ASN A 246 14.47 -12.68 22.91
N THR A 247 14.91 -11.73 22.06
CA THR A 247 15.72 -10.60 22.49
C THR A 247 14.84 -9.54 23.16
N THR A 248 14.89 -9.45 24.48
CA THR A 248 14.15 -8.43 25.23
C THR A 248 14.81 -7.06 25.09
N ILE A 249 14.07 -6.08 24.54
CA ILE A 249 14.49 -4.68 24.42
C ILE A 249 13.51 -3.75 25.15
N LYS A 250 13.97 -2.57 25.54
CA LYS A 250 13.09 -1.54 26.13
C LYS A 250 12.44 -0.69 25.04
N LYS A 251 11.15 -0.38 25.21
CA LYS A 251 10.37 0.53 24.35
C LYS A 251 9.40 1.34 25.20
N ASN A 252 9.09 2.55 24.74
CA ASN A 252 8.00 3.35 25.28
C ASN A 252 6.67 2.83 24.73
N PHE A 253 5.77 2.35 25.58
CA PHE A 253 4.44 1.91 25.22
C PHE A 253 3.42 3.00 25.54
N MET A 254 2.61 3.34 24.55
CA MET A 254 1.41 4.16 24.66
C MET A 254 0.31 3.28 25.28
N CYS A 255 -0.48 3.83 26.19
CA CYS A 255 -1.52 3.09 26.91
C CYS A 255 -2.85 3.84 26.96
N GLN A 256 -3.95 3.09 26.80
CA GLN A 256 -5.30 3.56 27.13
C GLN A 256 -6.22 2.38 27.50
N ARG A 257 -7.13 2.61 28.47
CA ARG A 257 -8.23 1.69 28.77
C ARG A 257 -9.49 2.19 28.05
N THR A 258 -9.94 1.49 27.02
CA THR A 258 -11.12 1.91 26.23
C THR A 258 -11.97 0.73 25.75
N TRP A 259 -13.18 1.03 25.28
CA TRP A 259 -14.07 0.07 24.61
C TRP A 259 -13.63 -0.12 23.17
N ILE A 260 -12.75 -1.10 22.96
CA ILE A 260 -12.17 -1.42 21.65
C ILE A 260 -12.86 -2.65 21.04
N LYS A 261 -12.88 -2.74 19.71
CA LYS A 261 -13.18 -3.99 19.02
C LYS A 261 -12.03 -4.97 19.24
N PHE A 262 -12.33 -6.04 19.97
CA PHE A 262 -11.41 -7.13 20.28
C PHE A 262 -12.02 -8.46 19.81
N LEU A 263 -11.17 -9.39 19.40
CA LEU A 263 -11.45 -10.82 19.39
C LEU A 263 -10.19 -11.62 19.69
N HIS A 264 -10.39 -12.88 20.04
CA HIS A 264 -9.39 -13.92 19.96
C HIS A 264 -9.86 -14.93 18.91
N ASP A 265 -8.96 -15.35 18.04
CA ASP A 265 -9.19 -16.31 16.95
C ASP A 265 -8.40 -17.58 17.27
N GLU A 266 -9.10 -18.60 17.75
CA GLU A 266 -8.50 -19.86 18.21
C GLU A 266 -7.92 -20.68 17.04
N ASP A 267 -8.56 -20.63 15.86
CA ASP A 267 -8.14 -21.36 14.66
C ASP A 267 -6.77 -20.90 14.14
N LEU A 268 -6.55 -19.58 14.15
CA LEU A 268 -5.24 -18.99 13.85
C LEU A 268 -4.32 -18.94 15.07
N SER A 269 -4.86 -19.11 16.28
CA SER A 269 -4.19 -18.85 17.56
C SER A 269 -3.61 -17.42 17.58
N CYS A 270 -4.50 -16.42 17.60
CA CYS A 270 -4.12 -15.01 17.68
C CYS A 270 -5.21 -14.11 18.30
N SER A 271 -4.80 -13.05 18.98
CA SER A 271 -5.68 -11.95 19.41
C SER A 271 -5.65 -10.80 18.41
N VAL A 272 -6.78 -10.14 18.16
CA VAL A 272 -6.88 -9.05 17.17
C VAL A 272 -7.63 -7.86 17.73
N VAL A 273 -7.10 -6.65 17.53
CA VAL A 273 -7.79 -5.38 17.85
C VAL A 273 -7.91 -4.45 16.65
N GLU A 274 -9.09 -3.86 16.46
CA GLU A 274 -9.33 -2.78 15.50
C GLU A 274 -9.30 -1.41 16.21
N ILE A 275 -8.31 -0.57 15.87
CA ILE A 275 -8.19 0.81 16.35
C ILE A 275 -8.59 1.77 15.23
N PRO A 276 -9.65 2.57 15.42
CA PRO A 276 -10.07 3.53 14.42
C PRO A 276 -9.20 4.79 14.41
N TYR A 277 -8.91 5.27 13.20
CA TYR A 277 -8.42 6.63 12.97
C TYR A 277 -9.60 7.64 12.97
N SER A 278 -9.28 8.94 12.91
CA SER A 278 -10.23 10.04 13.05
C SER A 278 -11.36 10.04 12.02
N ARG A 279 -11.14 9.39 10.86
CA ARG A 279 -12.13 9.25 9.77
C ARG A 279 -12.45 7.78 9.48
N ASN A 280 -12.37 7.37 8.22
CA ASN A 280 -12.82 6.06 7.70
C ASN A 280 -11.69 5.03 7.57
N ALA A 281 -10.57 5.27 8.25
CA ALA A 281 -9.41 4.38 8.30
C ALA A 281 -9.36 3.63 9.63
N VAL A 282 -8.78 2.43 9.63
CA VAL A 282 -8.57 1.61 10.82
C VAL A 282 -7.19 0.96 10.77
N ALA A 283 -6.50 0.88 11.91
CA ALA A 283 -5.34 0.00 12.07
C ALA A 283 -5.80 -1.28 12.76
N TRP A 284 -5.35 -2.43 12.25
CA TRP A 284 -5.54 -3.71 12.91
C TRP A 284 -4.21 -4.17 13.48
N PHE A 285 -4.18 -4.48 14.76
CA PHE A 285 -3.03 -5.11 15.40
C PHE A 285 -3.40 -6.57 15.65
N ILE A 286 -2.78 -7.45 14.87
CA ILE A 286 -2.89 -8.90 14.98
C ILE A 286 -1.71 -9.35 15.83
N LEU A 287 -2.02 -10.12 16.86
CA LEU A 287 -1.14 -10.51 17.95
C LEU A 287 -1.20 -12.05 18.05
N PRO A 288 -0.37 -12.79 17.30
CA PRO A 288 -0.29 -14.26 17.35
C PRO A 288 -0.08 -14.78 18.76
N ASP A 289 -0.36 -16.07 19.00
CA ASP A 289 -0.12 -16.79 20.26
C ASP A 289 1.32 -17.35 20.39
N GLU A 290 1.75 -17.71 21.60
CA GLU A 290 3.17 -17.97 21.88
C GLU A 290 3.74 -19.12 21.01
N GLY A 291 4.77 -18.80 20.23
CA GLY A 291 5.34 -19.68 19.20
C GLY A 291 4.53 -19.78 17.89
N LYS A 292 3.20 -19.58 17.90
CA LYS A 292 2.25 -19.74 16.77
C LYS A 292 2.45 -18.73 15.63
N LEU A 293 3.26 -17.73 15.86
CA LEU A 293 3.57 -16.62 14.98
C LEU A 293 3.94 -17.01 13.54
N LYS A 294 4.84 -17.98 13.31
CA LYS A 294 5.16 -18.44 11.94
C LYS A 294 4.03 -19.25 11.29
N ASP A 295 3.06 -19.71 12.09
CA ASP A 295 1.87 -20.41 11.63
C ASP A 295 0.74 -19.42 11.28
N VAL A 296 0.57 -18.33 12.05
CA VAL A 296 -0.30 -17.19 11.67
C VAL A 296 0.17 -16.59 10.34
N GLU A 297 1.46 -16.27 10.21
CA GLU A 297 2.02 -15.68 8.99
C GLU A 297 1.83 -16.58 7.77
N ARG A 298 1.90 -17.91 7.95
CA ARG A 298 1.66 -18.90 6.89
C ARG A 298 0.17 -19.07 6.57
N SER A 299 -0.71 -19.00 7.56
CA SER A 299 -2.13 -19.34 7.43
C SER A 299 -2.97 -18.15 6.96
N LEU A 300 -2.74 -16.95 7.50
CA LEU A 300 -3.54 -15.74 7.31
C LEU A 300 -3.91 -15.44 5.84
N VAL A 301 -5.20 -15.27 5.55
CA VAL A 301 -5.77 -14.97 4.22
C VAL A 301 -6.81 -13.85 4.29
N LYS A 302 -7.34 -13.44 3.13
CA LYS A 302 -8.37 -12.38 3.02
C LYS A 302 -9.72 -12.78 3.61
N GLU A 303 -10.00 -14.08 3.77
CA GLU A 303 -11.22 -14.62 4.38
C GLU A 303 -11.27 -14.31 5.89
N ASP A 304 -10.13 -14.41 6.59
CA ASP A 304 -10.01 -14.10 8.02
C ASP A 304 -10.40 -12.65 8.32
N ILE A 305 -10.09 -11.75 7.38
CA ILE A 305 -10.45 -10.34 7.44
C ILE A 305 -11.98 -10.15 7.42
N ASN A 306 -12.73 -11.05 6.77
CA ASN A 306 -14.18 -11.03 6.79
C ASN A 306 -14.74 -11.73 8.05
N LYS A 307 -14.14 -12.86 8.46
CA LYS A 307 -14.42 -13.58 9.72
C LYS A 307 -14.35 -12.64 10.93
N TRP A 308 -13.24 -11.90 11.06
CA TRP A 308 -13.02 -10.95 12.15
C TRP A 308 -14.02 -9.79 12.15
N ARG A 309 -14.39 -9.26 10.98
CA ARG A 309 -15.40 -8.19 10.87
C ARG A 309 -16.80 -8.61 11.28
N ALA A 310 -17.14 -9.88 11.08
CA ALA A 310 -18.40 -10.45 11.58
C ALA A 310 -18.35 -10.74 13.09
N SER A 311 -17.16 -11.07 13.62
CA SER A 311 -16.99 -11.60 14.98
C SER A 311 -16.52 -10.59 16.03
N PHE A 312 -16.03 -9.40 15.63
CA PHE A 312 -15.52 -8.38 16.55
C PHE A 312 -16.58 -7.96 17.59
N GLN A 313 -16.20 -8.03 18.86
CA GLN A 313 -17.00 -7.53 19.98
C GLN A 313 -16.34 -6.29 20.58
N TYR A 314 -17.14 -5.33 21.02
CA TYR A 314 -16.62 -4.24 21.85
C TYR A 314 -16.35 -4.76 23.26
N ARG A 315 -15.10 -4.64 23.74
CA ARG A 315 -14.68 -5.04 25.09
C ARG A 315 -13.85 -3.92 25.72
N LYS A 316 -14.04 -3.65 27.01
CA LYS A 316 -13.22 -2.68 27.75
C LYS A 316 -11.84 -3.30 28.01
N THR A 317 -10.81 -2.83 27.30
CA THR A 317 -9.48 -3.46 27.25
C THR A 317 -8.39 -2.45 27.56
N ASP A 318 -7.36 -2.86 28.29
CA ASP A 318 -6.12 -2.10 28.51
C ASP A 318 -5.17 -2.32 27.32
N VAL A 319 -5.14 -1.35 26.40
CA VAL A 319 -4.43 -1.46 25.12
C VAL A 319 -3.05 -0.81 25.21
N TRP A 320 -2.00 -1.63 25.11
CA TRP A 320 -0.59 -1.22 25.17
C TRP A 320 0.08 -1.35 23.80
N ILE A 321 0.56 -0.25 23.22
CA ILE A 321 1.19 -0.24 21.88
C ILE A 321 2.56 0.40 21.94
N PRO A 322 3.63 -0.25 21.46
CA PRO A 322 4.93 0.39 21.41
C PRO A 322 4.88 1.62 20.48
N LYS A 323 5.45 2.73 20.92
CA LYS A 323 5.80 3.86 20.05
C LYS A 323 7.04 3.46 19.25
N PHE A 324 6.89 3.32 17.94
CA PHE A 324 7.99 2.94 17.05
C PHE A 324 8.04 3.79 15.78
N SER A 325 9.23 3.73 15.17
CA SER A 325 9.59 4.32 13.90
C SER A 325 10.14 3.19 13.02
N LEU A 326 9.61 3.02 11.82
CA LEU A 326 10.08 2.02 10.86
C LEU A 326 10.41 2.68 9.52
N SER A 327 11.51 2.23 8.92
CA SER A 327 11.83 2.45 7.51
C SER A 327 12.26 1.12 6.94
N ALA A 328 11.75 0.77 5.76
CA ALA A 328 12.13 -0.45 5.08
C ALA A 328 12.13 -0.28 3.55
N SER A 329 12.97 -1.06 2.88
CA SER A 329 13.17 -1.05 1.44
C SER A 329 13.36 -2.49 1.00
N TYR A 330 12.71 -2.90 -0.09
CA TYR A 330 12.69 -4.28 -0.56
C TYR A 330 12.93 -4.28 -2.06
N ASP A 331 13.66 -5.28 -2.54
CA ASP A 331 13.57 -5.64 -3.94
C ASP A 331 12.41 -6.62 -4.16
N PHE A 332 11.28 -6.08 -4.63
CA PHE A 332 10.07 -6.90 -4.84
C PHE A 332 10.22 -7.87 -6.01
N LYS A 333 11.20 -7.71 -6.89
CA LYS A 333 11.42 -8.55 -8.09
C LYS A 333 11.40 -10.04 -7.77
N GLY A 334 12.23 -10.52 -6.84
CA GLY A 334 12.28 -11.94 -6.47
C GLY A 334 10.95 -12.46 -5.92
N SER A 335 10.27 -11.68 -5.07
CA SER A 335 8.96 -12.05 -4.53
C SER A 335 7.86 -12.06 -5.61
N LEU A 336 7.85 -11.10 -6.53
CA LEU A 336 6.89 -11.01 -7.64
C LEU A 336 7.11 -12.11 -8.68
N GLN A 337 8.36 -12.46 -8.98
CA GLN A 337 8.69 -13.61 -9.83
C GLN A 337 8.15 -14.91 -9.25
N ARG A 338 8.27 -15.13 -7.92
CA ARG A 338 7.65 -16.29 -7.24
C ARG A 338 6.12 -16.21 -7.11
N LEU A 339 5.50 -15.07 -7.39
CA LEU A 339 4.05 -14.94 -7.59
C LEU A 339 3.61 -15.14 -9.06
N GLY A 340 4.54 -15.44 -9.97
CA GLY A 340 4.30 -15.71 -11.39
C GLY A 340 4.57 -14.54 -12.33
N MET A 341 5.05 -13.39 -11.83
CA MET A 341 5.39 -12.21 -12.63
C MET A 341 6.85 -12.28 -13.08
N ALA A 342 7.14 -13.09 -14.12
CA ALA A 342 8.50 -13.37 -14.59
C ALA A 342 8.90 -12.55 -15.82
N ASP A 343 8.08 -12.56 -16.87
CA ASP A 343 8.42 -12.07 -18.23
C ASP A 343 8.79 -10.58 -18.23
N VAL A 344 8.09 -9.78 -17.42
CA VAL A 344 8.27 -8.31 -17.37
C VAL A 344 9.69 -7.90 -16.93
N PHE A 345 10.43 -8.79 -16.26
CA PHE A 345 11.80 -8.60 -15.78
C PHE A 345 12.86 -9.37 -16.62
N ASN A 346 12.48 -9.97 -17.75
CA ASN A 346 13.36 -10.75 -18.61
C ASN A 346 13.08 -10.49 -20.11
N ASP A 347 13.84 -11.15 -21.00
CA ASP A 347 13.81 -10.87 -22.44
C ASP A 347 12.60 -11.48 -23.19
N HIS A 348 11.69 -12.15 -22.49
CA HIS A 348 10.36 -12.55 -23.00
C HIS A 348 9.28 -11.47 -22.81
N THR A 349 9.62 -10.33 -22.21
CA THR A 349 8.74 -9.18 -22.01
C THR A 349 8.00 -8.73 -23.29
N ASP A 350 6.70 -8.50 -23.18
CA ASP A 350 5.87 -7.93 -24.23
C ASP A 350 5.23 -6.61 -23.79
N LEU A 351 6.04 -5.56 -23.63
CA LEU A 351 5.57 -4.18 -23.40
C LEU A 351 5.20 -3.42 -24.70
N SER A 352 4.80 -4.16 -25.74
CA SER A 352 4.48 -3.57 -27.06
C SER A 352 3.25 -2.66 -27.08
N GLY A 353 2.40 -2.72 -26.05
CA GLY A 353 1.33 -1.74 -25.82
C GLY A 353 1.82 -0.34 -25.43
N ILE A 354 3.12 -0.16 -25.12
CA ILE A 354 3.70 1.17 -24.86
C ILE A 354 4.15 1.83 -26.17
N THR A 355 4.84 1.12 -27.07
CA THR A 355 5.56 1.71 -28.23
C THR A 355 5.17 1.12 -29.60
N GLY A 356 4.31 0.10 -29.63
CA GLY A 356 4.08 -0.74 -30.81
C GLY A 356 5.23 -1.73 -31.11
N LYS A 357 6.21 -1.88 -30.21
CA LYS A 357 7.40 -2.74 -30.40
C LYS A 357 7.73 -3.55 -29.14
N ARG A 358 8.28 -4.75 -29.32
CA ARG A 358 8.89 -5.55 -28.25
C ARG A 358 10.34 -5.13 -28.00
N ASN A 359 10.54 -3.86 -27.64
CA ASN A 359 11.84 -3.26 -27.37
C ASN A 359 12.00 -2.75 -25.93
N LEU A 360 11.01 -2.92 -25.05
CA LEU A 360 11.05 -2.39 -23.68
C LEU A 360 10.99 -3.50 -22.61
N ARG A 361 11.85 -3.40 -21.60
CA ARG A 361 11.84 -4.26 -20.39
C ARG A 361 11.87 -3.43 -19.11
N VAL A 362 11.36 -3.97 -18.01
CA VAL A 362 11.63 -3.40 -16.68
C VAL A 362 13.05 -3.78 -16.28
N SER A 363 13.87 -2.77 -15.98
CA SER A 363 15.26 -2.92 -15.57
C SER A 363 15.38 -3.78 -14.31
N GLN A 364 16.49 -4.50 -14.19
CA GLN A 364 16.68 -5.46 -13.10
C GLN A 364 16.79 -4.80 -11.71
N ASP A 365 17.02 -3.49 -11.65
CA ASP A 365 17.15 -2.67 -10.43
C ASP A 365 15.85 -1.92 -10.04
N SER A 366 14.66 -2.36 -10.50
CA SER A 366 13.37 -1.64 -10.38
C SER A 366 12.73 -1.58 -8.97
N SER A 367 13.54 -1.40 -7.93
CA SER A 367 13.09 -1.14 -6.56
C SER A 367 13.68 0.18 -6.04
N ALA A 368 13.23 0.71 -4.90
CA ALA A 368 13.86 1.89 -4.30
C ALA A 368 15.15 1.50 -3.53
N LYS A 369 16.14 2.38 -3.48
CA LYS A 369 17.23 2.33 -2.46
C LYS A 369 17.05 3.51 -1.52
N SER A 370 17.35 3.32 -0.24
CA SER A 370 17.47 4.41 0.73
C SER A 370 18.75 4.23 1.55
N GLU A 371 19.89 4.38 0.87
CA GLU A 371 21.20 4.47 1.50
C GLU A 371 21.52 5.95 1.83
N GLY A 372 22.18 6.20 2.96
CA GLY A 372 22.96 7.42 3.19
C GLY A 372 22.37 8.55 4.06
N LEU A 373 21.03 8.73 4.16
CA LEU A 373 20.45 9.82 4.97
C LEU A 373 19.22 9.39 5.80
N PRO A 374 18.91 10.10 6.92
CA PRO A 374 17.79 9.79 7.80
C PRO A 374 16.45 10.03 7.10
N THR A 375 15.95 8.99 6.42
CA THR A 375 14.58 8.95 5.90
C THR A 375 13.59 9.28 7.00
N HIS A 376 12.57 10.11 6.74
CA HIS A 376 11.43 10.20 7.64
C HIS A 376 10.77 8.82 7.77
N PRO A 377 10.80 8.18 8.95
CA PRO A 377 10.24 6.84 9.11
C PRO A 377 8.71 6.92 9.12
N GLN A 378 8.07 5.80 8.81
CA GLN A 378 6.68 5.59 9.23
C GLN A 378 6.66 5.60 10.77
N THR A 379 5.72 6.32 11.37
CA THR A 379 5.71 6.57 12.83
C THR A 379 4.33 6.39 13.42
N TRP A 380 4.27 5.65 14.53
CA TRP A 380 3.09 5.47 15.36
C TRP A 380 3.35 6.23 16.67
N ASN A 381 2.62 7.31 16.86
CA ASN A 381 2.75 8.21 18.00
C ASN A 381 1.40 8.36 18.72
N TYR A 382 1.42 8.93 19.93
CA TYR A 382 0.25 9.00 20.80
C TYR A 382 -0.94 9.77 20.17
N ASP A 383 -0.67 10.75 19.31
CA ASP A 383 -1.69 11.56 18.64
C ASP A 383 -2.08 11.05 17.24
N LYS A 384 -1.14 10.46 16.50
CA LYS A 384 -1.31 10.14 15.08
C LYS A 384 -0.41 9.00 14.60
N THR A 385 -0.79 8.44 13.46
CA THR A 385 0.12 7.66 12.62
C THR A 385 0.50 8.43 11.35
N LYS A 386 1.73 8.25 10.89
CA LYS A 386 2.22 8.68 9.57
C LYS A 386 2.83 7.47 8.88
N MET A 387 2.32 7.11 7.71
CA MET A 387 2.81 6.02 6.87
C MET A 387 3.24 6.57 5.50
N LEU A 388 4.43 6.16 5.08
CA LEU A 388 5.04 6.49 3.79
C LEU A 388 5.34 5.17 3.09
N SER A 389 4.81 4.94 1.88
CA SER A 389 5.38 3.87 1.05
C SER A 389 6.78 4.28 0.60
N SER A 390 7.67 3.32 0.42
CA SER A 390 8.77 3.54 -0.52
C SER A 390 8.13 3.60 -1.91
N PRO A 391 8.36 4.67 -2.70
CA PRO A 391 7.71 4.83 -3.99
C PRO A 391 8.14 3.69 -4.93
N ILE A 392 7.20 3.20 -5.72
CA ILE A 392 7.45 2.14 -6.70
C ILE A 392 7.92 2.81 -7.98
N LEU A 393 9.09 2.40 -8.44
CA LEU A 393 9.79 2.97 -9.60
C LEU A 393 10.05 1.84 -10.59
N SER A 394 9.14 1.64 -11.54
CA SER A 394 9.38 0.69 -12.64
C SER A 394 10.24 1.41 -13.67
N LEU A 395 11.55 1.24 -13.52
CA LEU A 395 12.57 1.75 -14.43
C LEU A 395 12.51 0.91 -15.71
N ILE A 396 12.33 1.54 -16.88
CA ILE A 396 12.13 0.86 -18.16
C ILE A 396 13.24 1.26 -19.12
N GLU A 397 13.90 0.26 -19.68
CA GLU A 397 15.07 0.37 -20.56
C GLU A 397 14.74 -0.16 -21.96
N GLU A 398 15.36 0.43 -22.99
CA GLU A 398 15.29 -0.12 -24.33
C GLU A 398 16.25 -1.32 -24.47
N CYS A 399 15.72 -2.42 -25.00
CA CYS A 399 16.48 -3.62 -25.29
C CYS A 399 17.26 -3.41 -26.59
N GLY A 400 18.58 -3.65 -26.55
CA GLY A 400 19.38 -3.74 -27.77
C GLY A 400 18.86 -4.86 -28.68
N LEU A 401 18.82 -4.58 -29.98
CA LEU A 401 18.49 -5.53 -31.06
C LEU A 401 19.68 -6.46 -31.36
#